data_AF-A0A935HYX9-F1
#
_entry.id   AF-A0A935HYX9-F1
#
_cell.length_a   1.000
_cell.length_b   1.000
_cell.length_c   1.000
_cell.angle_alpha   90.00
_cell.angle_beta   90.00
_cell.angle_gamma   90.00
#
_symmetry.space_group_name_H-M   'P 1'
#
loop_
_entity.id
_entity.type
_entity.pdbx_description
1 polymer ?
#
loop_
_entity_poly.entity_id
_entity_poly.type
_entity_poly.pdbx_seq_one_letter_code
_entity_poly.pdbx_strand_id
1 'polypeptide(L)'
;MKTFIITLSLFLVTSAFSQSINNTLGTGGVFRIKDASSNFFTLSQSTGEVNILNSLRLENTVSPTIGVMYKGSNRFLHNFGNRNTFLGTSSGNFTMTTSEFNTGVGFSSLISLTTGDNNSAFGYQSLNSNSTGSNNTAIGYNSMFSTTSANYNSAFGYQSLFSNTTGSNNTAIGSQTLSENISGSNNTAVGIFLY
;
A
#
# COMPACT_ATOMS: atom_id res chain seq x y z
N MET A 1 -78.00 -16.87 -11.15
CA MET A 1 -76.88 -16.40 -10.31
C MET A 1 -75.63 -16.36 -11.19
N LYS A 2 -75.10 -15.17 -11.51
CA LYS A 2 -73.82 -15.05 -12.21
C LYS A 2 -72.73 -14.81 -11.16
N THR A 3 -71.85 -15.79 -10.99
CA THR A 3 -70.68 -15.68 -10.10
C THR A 3 -69.67 -14.74 -10.74
N PHE A 4 -69.34 -13.65 -10.05
CA PHE A 4 -68.22 -12.77 -10.42
C PHE A 4 -66.97 -13.29 -9.73
N ILE A 5 -65.96 -13.68 -10.52
CA ILE A 5 -64.64 -14.07 -9.99
C ILE A 5 -63.75 -12.82 -10.07
N ILE A 6 -63.31 -12.32 -8.91
CA ILE A 6 -62.29 -11.29 -8.82
C ILE A 6 -60.96 -11.99 -8.55
N THR A 7 -60.07 -12.02 -9.53
CA THR A 7 -58.70 -12.50 -9.37
C THR A 7 -57.85 -11.35 -8.83
N LEU A 8 -57.48 -11.40 -7.56
CA LEU A 8 -56.54 -10.46 -6.94
C LEU A 8 -55.11 -11.01 -7.10
N SER A 9 -54.36 -10.49 -8.06
CA SER A 9 -52.95 -10.84 -8.25
C SER A 9 -52.07 -10.03 -7.29
N LEU A 10 -51.79 -10.58 -6.12
CA LEU A 10 -50.88 -9.98 -5.14
C LEU A 10 -49.41 -10.21 -5.59
N PHE A 11 -48.78 -9.19 -6.19
CA PHE A 11 -47.34 -9.20 -6.45
C PHE A 11 -46.59 -8.86 -5.15
N LEU A 12 -46.21 -9.88 -4.37
CA LEU A 12 -45.15 -9.72 -3.38
C LEU A 12 -43.81 -9.66 -4.11
N VAL A 13 -43.30 -8.44 -4.33
CA VAL A 13 -41.92 -8.24 -4.79
C VAL A 13 -41.00 -8.45 -3.59
N THR A 14 -40.48 -9.67 -3.44
CA THR A 14 -39.29 -9.90 -2.63
C THR A 14 -38.09 -9.94 -3.56
N SER A 15 -37.27 -8.90 -3.51
CA SER A 15 -35.95 -8.96 -4.13
C SER A 15 -35.03 -7.95 -3.49
N ALA A 16 -34.11 -8.48 -2.69
CA ALA A 16 -32.78 -7.89 -2.59
C ALA A 16 -32.15 -7.97 -3.99
N PHE A 17 -32.42 -6.97 -4.82
CA PHE A 17 -31.78 -6.86 -6.13
C PHE A 17 -30.33 -6.42 -5.90
N SER A 18 -29.36 -7.31 -6.09
CA SER A 18 -28.19 -6.84 -6.83
C SER A 18 -28.66 -6.63 -8.27
N GLN A 19 -28.91 -5.38 -8.66
CA GLN A 19 -29.24 -5.07 -10.05
C GLN A 19 -27.94 -5.13 -10.84
N SER A 20 -27.60 -6.30 -11.38
CA SER A 20 -26.50 -6.41 -12.34
C SER A 20 -26.89 -5.65 -13.61
N ILE A 21 -26.28 -4.50 -13.85
CA ILE A 21 -26.42 -3.77 -15.12
C ILE A 21 -25.54 -4.49 -16.14
N ASN A 22 -26.08 -5.58 -16.71
CA ASN A 22 -25.41 -6.40 -17.72
C ASN A 22 -25.56 -5.84 -19.14
N ASN A 23 -25.84 -4.54 -19.28
CA ASN A 23 -25.96 -3.89 -20.58
C ASN A 23 -24.66 -3.17 -20.90
N THR A 24 -24.02 -3.51 -22.02
CA THR A 24 -22.97 -2.69 -22.61
C THR A 24 -23.55 -1.28 -22.76
N LEU A 25 -22.96 -0.27 -22.12
CA LEU A 25 -23.52 1.10 -22.08
C LEU A 25 -23.59 1.78 -23.47
N GLY A 26 -23.35 1.05 -24.57
CA GLY A 26 -23.13 1.59 -25.91
C GLY A 26 -21.80 2.35 -26.02
N THR A 27 -21.38 2.65 -27.24
CA THR A 27 -20.20 3.50 -27.47
C THR A 27 -20.39 4.87 -26.79
N GLY A 28 -19.57 5.18 -25.79
CA GLY A 28 -19.62 6.45 -25.05
C GLY A 28 -20.59 6.48 -23.86
N GLY A 29 -21.16 5.35 -23.46
CA GLY A 29 -22.06 5.30 -22.31
C GLY A 29 -21.37 5.47 -20.95
N VAL A 30 -22.13 5.95 -19.95
CA VAL A 30 -21.64 6.24 -18.60
C VAL A 30 -22.65 5.75 -17.56
N PHE A 31 -22.19 4.93 -16.61
CA PHE A 31 -22.98 4.57 -15.43
C PHE A 31 -22.84 5.64 -14.34
N ARG A 32 -23.93 6.03 -13.68
CA ARG A 32 -23.94 7.08 -12.66
C ARG A 32 -24.81 6.72 -11.48
N ILE A 33 -24.33 6.97 -10.26
CA ILE A 33 -25.14 7.07 -9.04
C ILE A 33 -25.23 8.55 -8.70
N LYS A 34 -26.44 9.10 -8.62
CA LYS A 34 -26.67 10.54 -8.51
C LYS A 34 -27.93 10.85 -7.70
N ASP A 35 -28.02 12.05 -7.16
CA ASP A 35 -29.29 12.66 -6.77
C ASP A 35 -29.84 13.56 -7.90
N ALA A 36 -30.85 14.39 -7.60
CA ALA A 36 -31.42 15.32 -8.56
C ALA A 36 -30.41 16.39 -9.06
N SER A 37 -29.34 16.62 -8.29
CA SER A 37 -28.48 17.80 -8.42
C SER A 37 -27.04 17.44 -8.81
N SER A 38 -26.57 16.23 -8.53
CA SER A 38 -25.16 15.85 -8.60
C SER A 38 -24.91 14.35 -8.77
N ASN A 39 -23.83 13.99 -9.47
CA ASN A 39 -23.37 12.60 -9.56
C ASN A 39 -22.39 12.29 -8.43
N PHE A 40 -22.65 11.26 -7.62
CA PHE A 40 -21.77 10.80 -6.54
C PHE A 40 -20.71 9.80 -7.01
N PHE A 41 -21.07 8.96 -7.98
CA PHE A 41 -20.20 7.96 -8.57
C PHE A 41 -20.43 7.91 -10.08
N THR A 42 -19.37 7.88 -10.88
CA THR A 42 -19.49 7.66 -12.33
C THR A 42 -18.43 6.70 -12.85
N LEU A 43 -18.81 5.81 -13.77
CA LEU A 43 -17.91 4.97 -14.57
C LEU A 43 -18.10 5.30 -16.05
N SER A 44 -17.05 5.75 -16.72
CA SER A 44 -17.08 6.17 -18.13
C SER A 44 -16.39 5.14 -19.03
N GLN A 45 -17.08 4.61 -20.04
CA GLN A 45 -16.47 3.65 -20.98
C GLN A 45 -15.48 4.30 -21.95
N SER A 46 -15.67 5.57 -22.29
CA SER A 46 -14.78 6.27 -23.23
C SER A 46 -13.41 6.58 -22.62
N THR A 47 -13.37 6.80 -21.30
CA THR A 47 -12.14 7.17 -20.58
C THR A 47 -11.61 6.04 -19.69
N GLY A 48 -12.45 5.10 -19.28
CA GLY A 48 -12.13 4.07 -18.28
C GLY A 48 -12.09 4.60 -16.84
N GLU A 49 -12.39 5.87 -16.61
CA GLU A 49 -12.28 6.51 -15.30
C GLU A 49 -13.43 6.12 -14.36
N VAL A 50 -13.08 5.96 -13.08
CA VAL A 50 -14.01 5.87 -11.94
C VAL A 50 -13.89 7.17 -11.15
N ASN A 51 -14.96 7.96 -11.13
CA ASN A 51 -15.02 9.20 -10.34
C ASN A 51 -15.89 9.00 -9.11
N ILE A 52 -15.36 9.38 -7.95
CA ILE A 52 -16.06 9.45 -6.66
C ILE A 52 -16.03 10.91 -6.23
N LEU A 53 -17.18 11.57 -6.18
CA LEU A 53 -17.23 13.01 -5.91
C LEU A 53 -16.96 13.35 -4.43
N ASN A 54 -17.19 12.39 -3.54
CA ASN A 54 -16.91 12.49 -2.11
C ASN A 54 -15.67 11.64 -1.75
N SER A 55 -15.58 11.17 -0.50
CA SER A 55 -14.47 10.36 -0.03
C SER A 55 -14.63 8.86 -0.37
N LEU A 56 -13.52 8.22 -0.75
CA LEU A 56 -13.37 6.77 -0.70
C LEU A 56 -12.89 6.37 0.70
N ARG A 57 -13.65 5.53 1.40
CA ARG A 57 -13.23 4.93 2.67
C ARG A 57 -12.73 3.50 2.42
N LEU A 58 -11.51 3.22 2.86
CA LEU A 58 -10.95 1.88 2.94
C LEU A 58 -10.80 1.53 4.43
N GLU A 59 -11.18 0.30 4.80
CA GLU A 59 -11.02 -0.16 6.18
C GLU A 59 -9.55 -0.48 6.50
N ASN A 60 -9.18 -0.34 7.78
CA ASN A 60 -7.85 -0.78 8.22
C ASN A 60 -7.68 -2.28 7.95
N THR A 61 -6.49 -2.66 7.49
CA THR A 61 -6.31 -4.00 6.96
C THR A 61 -5.44 -4.88 7.87
N VAL A 62 -6.09 -5.81 8.57
CA VAL A 62 -5.42 -7.01 9.14
C VAL A 62 -5.61 -8.23 8.24
N SER A 63 -6.38 -8.07 7.16
CA SER A 63 -6.69 -9.11 6.19
C SER A 63 -5.88 -8.88 4.92
N PRO A 64 -5.38 -9.93 4.26
CA PRO A 64 -4.72 -9.77 2.97
C PRO A 64 -5.65 -9.25 1.85
N THR A 65 -6.96 -9.07 2.05
CA THR A 65 -7.87 -8.74 0.93
C THR A 65 -8.79 -7.54 1.17
N ILE A 66 -8.88 -7.04 2.39
CA ILE A 66 -9.82 -5.96 2.76
C ILE A 66 -9.07 -4.63 2.78
N GLY A 67 -9.67 -3.54 2.28
CA GLY A 67 -9.07 -2.20 2.34
C GLY A 67 -7.82 -2.03 1.48
N VAL A 68 -7.64 -2.89 0.47
CA VAL A 68 -6.47 -2.95 -0.40
C VAL A 68 -6.85 -2.46 -1.80
N MET A 69 -6.00 -1.61 -2.39
CA MET A 69 -6.03 -1.35 -3.83
C MET A 69 -4.97 -2.20 -4.54
N TYR A 70 -5.37 -2.91 -5.60
CA TYR A 70 -4.53 -3.81 -6.37
C TYR A 70 -4.08 -3.20 -7.70
N LYS A 71 -2.89 -3.59 -8.17
CA LYS A 71 -2.38 -3.38 -9.53
C LYS A 71 -2.00 -4.76 -10.10
N GLY A 72 -2.84 -5.28 -11.00
CA GLY A 72 -2.77 -6.70 -11.36
C GLY A 72 -3.03 -7.58 -10.14
N SER A 73 -2.20 -8.60 -9.92
CA SER A 73 -2.28 -9.47 -8.74
C SER A 73 -1.56 -8.90 -7.49
N ASN A 74 -0.85 -7.77 -7.64
CA ASN A 74 -0.08 -7.18 -6.56
C ASN A 74 -0.89 -6.12 -5.82
N ARG A 75 -0.75 -6.06 -4.49
CA ARG A 75 -1.25 -4.93 -3.72
C ARG A 75 -0.38 -3.71 -4.03
N PHE A 76 -1.04 -2.58 -4.22
CA PHE A 76 -0.40 -1.33 -4.57
C PHE A 76 -0.54 -0.29 -3.47
N LEU A 77 -1.71 -0.17 -2.83
CA LEU A 77 -1.90 0.65 -1.63
C LEU A 77 -2.62 -0.16 -0.55
N HIS A 78 -2.03 -0.21 0.64
CA HIS A 78 -2.60 -0.85 1.82
C HIS A 78 -1.92 -0.36 3.10
N ASN A 79 -2.51 -0.67 4.24
CA ASN A 79 -2.01 -0.36 5.58
C ASN A 79 -1.92 -1.63 6.45
N PHE A 80 -1.35 -2.71 5.89
CA PHE A 80 -1.41 -4.04 6.52
C PHE A 80 -0.77 -4.04 7.92
N GLY A 81 -1.49 -4.57 8.90
CA GLY A 81 -1.12 -4.49 10.32
C GLY A 81 -1.72 -3.27 11.01
N ASN A 82 -1.06 -2.79 12.06
CA ASN A 82 -1.54 -1.64 12.83
C ASN A 82 -0.71 -0.40 12.51
N ARG A 83 -1.36 0.69 12.11
CA ARG A 83 -0.75 2.01 11.85
C ARG A 83 0.41 2.00 10.84
N ASN A 84 0.41 1.06 9.89
CA ASN A 84 1.37 1.03 8.78
C ASN A 84 0.82 1.75 7.54
N THR A 85 1.68 2.12 6.59
CA THR A 85 1.29 2.68 5.29
C THR A 85 2.23 2.18 4.20
N PHE A 86 1.68 1.55 3.16
CA PHE A 86 2.46 0.94 2.09
C PHE A 86 1.94 1.35 0.72
N LEU A 87 2.83 1.93 -0.11
CA LEU A 87 2.54 2.34 -1.48
C LEU A 87 3.61 1.81 -2.45
N GLY A 88 3.23 0.90 -3.32
CA GLY A 88 4.13 0.28 -4.29
C GLY A 88 3.81 -1.20 -4.48
N THR A 89 4.16 -1.76 -5.64
CA THR A 89 4.04 -3.21 -5.81
C THR A 89 5.05 -3.90 -4.91
N SER A 90 4.59 -4.86 -4.12
CA SER A 90 5.40 -5.61 -3.16
C SER A 90 5.96 -4.77 -2.00
N SER A 91 5.43 -3.57 -1.74
CA SER A 91 5.77 -2.82 -0.53
C SER A 91 5.08 -3.43 0.69
N GLY A 92 5.80 -3.55 1.81
CA GLY A 92 5.27 -4.13 3.05
C GLY A 92 5.09 -5.65 3.00
N ASN A 93 4.87 -6.25 4.18
CA ASN A 93 4.78 -7.70 4.34
C ASN A 93 3.42 -8.10 4.94
N PHE A 94 2.81 -9.17 4.43
CA PHE A 94 1.49 -9.65 4.87
C PHE A 94 1.57 -10.76 5.92
N THR A 95 2.77 -11.14 6.32
CA THR A 95 3.01 -12.07 7.43
C THR A 95 3.44 -11.35 8.71
N MET A 96 3.40 -10.02 8.73
CA MET A 96 3.64 -9.21 9.92
C MET A 96 2.67 -9.59 11.04
N THR A 97 3.18 -9.83 12.24
CA THR A 97 2.37 -10.24 13.40
C THR A 97 2.23 -9.14 14.44
N THR A 98 3.29 -8.36 14.68
CA THR A 98 3.34 -7.33 15.74
C THR A 98 3.98 -6.02 15.29
N SER A 99 4.23 -5.85 14.00
CA SER A 99 4.97 -4.70 13.48
C SER A 99 4.05 -3.50 13.19
N GLU A 100 4.38 -2.34 13.76
CA GLU A 100 3.56 -1.14 13.78
C GLU A 100 4.33 0.13 13.36
N PHE A 101 3.59 1.15 12.94
CA PHE A 101 4.11 2.50 12.62
C PHE A 101 5.14 2.57 11.50
N ASN A 102 5.04 1.68 10.50
CA ASN A 102 5.96 1.65 9.37
C ASN A 102 5.38 2.33 8.14
N THR A 103 6.21 3.08 7.43
CA THR A 103 5.88 3.65 6.12
C THR A 103 6.83 3.09 5.06
N GLY A 104 6.29 2.41 4.06
CA GLY A 104 7.05 1.89 2.91
C GLY A 104 6.49 2.42 1.60
N VAL A 105 7.30 3.17 0.85
CA VAL A 105 6.92 3.73 -0.45
C VAL A 105 7.96 3.34 -1.50
N GLY A 106 7.55 2.54 -2.48
CA GLY A 106 8.41 2.08 -3.57
C GLY A 106 8.27 0.57 -3.83
N PHE A 107 8.81 0.12 -4.95
CA PHE A 107 8.83 -1.30 -5.29
C PHE A 107 9.65 -2.08 -4.24
N SER A 108 9.05 -3.08 -3.61
CA SER A 108 9.70 -3.97 -2.63
C SER A 108 10.34 -3.25 -1.42
N SER A 109 9.82 -2.10 -1.01
CA SER A 109 10.22 -1.45 0.25
C SER A 109 9.63 -2.20 1.45
N LEU A 110 10.43 -2.51 2.48
CA LEU A 110 9.98 -3.22 3.71
C LEU A 110 9.28 -4.58 3.47
N ILE A 111 9.60 -5.26 2.36
CA ILE A 111 8.92 -6.52 1.99
C ILE A 111 9.19 -7.67 2.97
N SER A 112 10.29 -7.63 3.71
CA SER A 112 10.68 -8.69 4.65
C SER A 112 10.37 -8.38 6.11
N LEU A 113 9.76 -7.24 6.43
CA LEU A 113 9.53 -6.79 7.81
C LEU A 113 8.52 -7.71 8.51
N THR A 114 8.85 -8.26 9.68
CA THR A 114 7.97 -9.16 10.44
C THR A 114 7.55 -8.57 11.79
N THR A 115 8.50 -8.01 12.56
CA THR A 115 8.24 -7.50 13.93
C THR A 115 8.86 -6.13 14.25
N GLY A 116 9.63 -5.52 13.35
CA GLY A 116 10.27 -4.22 13.61
C GLY A 116 9.30 -3.05 13.47
N ASP A 117 9.50 -1.98 14.25
CA ASP A 117 8.57 -0.85 14.35
C ASP A 117 9.22 0.47 13.91
N ASN A 118 8.38 1.47 13.59
CA ASN A 118 8.81 2.85 13.34
C ASN A 118 9.85 2.98 12.21
N ASN A 119 9.73 2.18 11.15
CA ASN A 119 10.61 2.27 9.99
C ASN A 119 10.00 3.16 8.90
N SER A 120 10.85 4.00 8.29
CA SER A 120 10.50 4.85 7.16
C SER A 120 11.36 4.47 5.95
N ALA A 121 10.74 3.91 4.91
CA ALA A 121 11.43 3.40 3.73
C ALA A 121 10.85 4.04 2.46
N PHE A 122 11.64 4.84 1.75
CA PHE A 122 11.23 5.55 0.54
C PHE A 122 12.21 5.27 -0.60
N GLY A 123 11.83 4.43 -1.55
CA GLY A 123 12.65 4.11 -2.71
C GLY A 123 12.47 2.68 -3.22
N TYR A 124 13.08 2.39 -4.37
CA TYR A 124 13.19 1.02 -4.87
C TYR A 124 14.04 0.20 -3.90
N GLN A 125 13.46 -0.89 -3.36
CA GLN A 125 14.08 -1.83 -2.43
C GLN A 125 14.76 -1.18 -1.20
N SER A 126 14.25 -0.04 -0.73
CA SER A 126 14.71 0.56 0.54
C SER A 126 14.28 -0.31 1.73
N LEU A 127 15.20 -0.61 2.66
CA LEU A 127 14.98 -1.53 3.79
C LEU A 127 14.39 -2.89 3.37
N ASN A 128 14.79 -3.42 2.21
CA ASN A 128 14.20 -4.61 1.63
C ASN A 128 14.31 -5.85 2.54
N SER A 129 15.50 -6.09 3.11
CA SER A 129 15.78 -7.28 3.92
C SER A 129 15.46 -7.12 5.41
N ASN A 130 14.93 -5.97 5.84
CA ASN A 130 14.74 -5.69 7.27
C ASN A 130 13.62 -6.57 7.81
N SER A 131 13.92 -7.44 8.77
CA SER A 131 12.97 -8.37 9.35
C SER A 131 12.52 -7.93 10.74
N THR A 132 13.45 -7.53 11.60
CA THR A 132 13.16 -7.20 13.00
C THR A 132 13.68 -5.84 13.45
N GLY A 133 14.45 -5.14 12.62
CA GLY A 133 15.02 -3.84 12.95
C GLY A 133 13.97 -2.74 13.03
N SER A 134 14.18 -1.81 13.96
CA SER A 134 13.26 -0.73 14.31
C SER A 134 13.93 0.64 14.26
N ASN A 135 13.11 1.68 14.10
CA ASN A 135 13.56 3.08 14.12
C ASN A 135 14.58 3.42 13.02
N ASN A 136 14.44 2.82 11.83
CA ASN A 136 15.32 3.12 10.71
C ASN A 136 14.64 4.05 9.71
N THR A 137 15.40 4.99 9.15
CA THR A 137 14.98 5.82 8.01
C THR A 137 15.88 5.52 6.82
N ALA A 138 15.30 5.08 5.71
CA ALA A 138 16.00 4.79 4.45
C ALA A 138 15.30 5.48 3.29
N ILE A 139 16.00 6.43 2.65
CA ILE A 139 15.48 7.17 1.49
C ILE A 139 16.46 7.03 0.34
N GLY A 140 16.04 6.41 -0.76
CA GLY A 140 16.83 6.22 -1.96
C GLY A 140 16.77 4.79 -2.51
N TYR A 141 17.26 4.63 -3.74
CA TYR A 141 17.40 3.32 -4.38
C TYR A 141 18.36 2.43 -3.59
N ASN A 142 17.90 1.25 -3.17
CA ASN A 142 18.65 0.26 -2.38
C ASN A 142 19.26 0.82 -1.08
N SER A 143 18.72 1.91 -0.54
CA SER A 143 19.16 2.42 0.76
C SER A 143 18.84 1.40 1.86
N MET A 144 19.85 1.00 2.64
CA MET A 144 19.75 -0.05 3.66
C MET A 144 19.20 -1.40 3.16
N PHE A 145 19.56 -1.79 1.94
CA PHE A 145 19.02 -3.00 1.29
C PHE A 145 19.19 -4.29 2.11
N SER A 146 20.38 -4.52 2.68
CA SER A 146 20.73 -5.75 3.41
C SER A 146 20.54 -5.68 4.92
N THR A 147 19.93 -4.60 5.44
CA THR A 147 19.67 -4.50 6.89
C THR A 147 18.67 -5.56 7.31
N THR A 148 18.97 -6.34 8.35
CA THR A 148 18.13 -7.43 8.83
C THR A 148 17.52 -7.14 10.20
N SER A 149 18.33 -6.70 11.16
CA SER A 149 17.90 -6.45 12.54
C SER A 149 18.49 -5.19 13.18
N ALA A 150 19.18 -4.37 12.39
CA ALA A 150 19.78 -3.14 12.88
C ALA A 150 18.74 -2.10 13.29
N ASN A 151 19.09 -1.26 14.26
CA ASN A 151 18.22 -0.21 14.78
C ASN A 151 18.84 1.18 14.65
N TYR A 152 17.98 2.21 14.64
CA TYR A 152 18.40 3.60 14.77
C TYR A 152 19.34 4.09 13.66
N ASN A 153 19.20 3.58 12.43
CA ASN A 153 19.99 4.06 11.30
C ASN A 153 19.24 5.09 10.46
N SER A 154 19.99 6.05 9.92
CA SER A 154 19.50 7.09 9.03
C SER A 154 20.31 7.05 7.74
N ALA A 155 19.69 6.62 6.65
CA ALA A 155 20.33 6.47 5.33
C ALA A 155 19.57 7.29 4.29
N PHE A 156 20.25 8.24 3.65
CA PHE A 156 19.67 9.10 2.62
C PHE A 156 20.58 9.10 1.39
N GLY A 157 20.22 8.36 0.33
CA GLY A 157 20.96 8.34 -0.92
C GLY A 157 20.91 6.99 -1.64
N TYR A 158 21.39 6.97 -2.88
CA TYR A 158 21.58 5.74 -3.66
C TYR A 158 22.56 4.81 -2.92
N GLN A 159 22.12 3.60 -2.57
CA GLN A 159 22.94 2.58 -1.89
C GLN A 159 23.62 3.03 -0.58
N SER A 160 23.05 4.04 0.10
CA SER A 160 23.52 4.43 1.43
C SER A 160 23.26 3.30 2.43
N LEU A 161 24.28 2.90 3.21
CA LEU A 161 24.25 1.74 4.12
C LEU A 161 23.82 0.40 3.44
N PHE A 162 24.12 0.21 2.16
CA PHE A 162 23.67 -0.94 1.38
C PHE A 162 23.90 -2.31 2.06
N SER A 163 25.13 -2.59 2.49
CA SER A 163 25.53 -3.89 3.08
C SER A 163 25.34 -3.99 4.59
N ASN A 164 24.79 -2.96 5.25
CA ASN A 164 24.62 -2.98 6.69
C ASN A 164 23.60 -4.03 7.07
N THR A 165 23.97 -4.97 7.94
CA THR A 165 23.11 -6.08 8.40
C THR A 165 22.60 -5.82 9.81
N THR A 166 23.50 -5.59 10.77
CA THR A 166 23.20 -5.45 12.21
C THR A 166 23.74 -4.16 12.84
N GLY A 167 24.58 -3.42 12.11
CA GLY A 167 25.20 -2.19 12.61
C GLY A 167 24.15 -1.11 12.91
N SER A 168 24.15 -0.59 14.13
CA SER A 168 23.11 0.32 14.63
C SER A 168 23.65 1.73 14.87
N ASN A 169 22.76 2.72 14.98
CA ASN A 169 23.12 4.12 15.24
C ASN A 169 24.04 4.74 14.18
N ASN A 170 23.88 4.37 12.90
CA ASN A 170 24.65 4.96 11.81
C ASN A 170 23.87 6.06 11.08
N THR A 171 24.54 7.14 10.72
CA THR A 171 24.03 8.19 9.83
C THR A 171 24.85 8.21 8.55
N ALA A 172 24.19 8.02 7.40
CA ALA A 172 24.82 7.93 6.09
C ALA A 172 24.04 8.80 5.08
N ILE A 173 24.60 9.96 4.74
CA ILE A 173 23.96 10.93 3.85
C ILE A 173 24.78 11.09 2.58
N GLY A 174 24.20 10.61 1.48
CA GLY A 174 24.68 10.72 0.11
C GLY A 174 24.89 9.36 -0.56
N SER A 175 25.43 9.37 -1.78
CA SER A 175 25.51 8.16 -2.61
C SER A 175 26.60 7.22 -2.10
N GLN A 176 26.24 5.95 -1.88
CA GLN A 176 27.13 4.86 -1.44
C GLN A 176 27.87 5.13 -0.13
N THR A 177 27.44 6.11 0.68
CA THR A 177 28.03 6.37 1.99
C THR A 177 27.81 5.18 2.93
N LEU A 178 28.88 4.70 3.56
CA LEU A 178 28.87 3.49 4.40
C LEU A 178 28.30 2.24 3.69
N SER A 179 28.39 2.15 2.35
CA SER A 179 27.83 1.03 1.56
C SER A 179 28.39 -0.34 1.96
N GLU A 180 29.64 -0.39 2.41
CA GLU A 180 30.34 -1.60 2.85
C GLU A 180 30.31 -1.80 4.37
N ASN A 181 29.67 -0.93 5.13
CA ASN A 181 29.52 -1.13 6.56
C ASN A 181 28.61 -2.34 6.80
N ILE A 182 29.11 -3.42 7.40
CA ILE A 182 28.32 -4.65 7.64
C ILE A 182 27.69 -4.65 9.04
N SER A 183 28.48 -4.37 10.08
CA SER A 183 28.06 -4.44 11.49
C SER A 183 28.59 -3.27 12.35
N GLY A 184 29.35 -2.36 11.74
CA GLY A 184 29.85 -1.17 12.42
C GLY A 184 28.71 -0.30 12.90
N SER A 185 28.84 0.23 14.12
CA SER A 185 27.83 1.02 14.79
C SER A 185 28.38 2.38 15.18
N ASN A 186 27.50 3.38 15.35
CA ASN A 186 27.85 4.75 15.76
C ASN A 186 28.72 5.51 14.74
N ASN A 187 28.56 5.24 13.46
CA ASN A 187 29.27 5.97 12.41
C ASN A 187 28.43 7.12 11.86
N THR A 188 29.08 8.22 11.51
CA THR A 188 28.47 9.29 10.72
C THR A 188 29.31 9.53 9.47
N ALA A 189 28.69 9.44 8.30
CA ALA A 189 29.32 9.76 7.03
C ALA A 189 28.39 10.64 6.19
N VAL A 190 28.96 11.67 5.57
CA VAL A 190 28.25 12.59 4.68
C VAL A 190 29.12 12.81 3.44
N GLY A 191 28.55 12.69 2.26
CA GLY A 191 29.25 12.89 0.99
C GLY A 191 28.92 11.82 -0.03
N ILE A 192 29.90 11.43 -0.83
CA ILE A 192 29.77 10.34 -1.79
C ILE A 192 30.95 9.40 -1.59
N PHE A 193 30.69 8.09 -1.63
CA PHE A 193 31.76 7.13 -1.78
C PHE A 193 32.10 7.02 -3.28
N LEU A 194 33.30 7.46 -3.63
CA LEU A 194 33.91 7.30 -4.94
C LEU A 194 35.12 6.39 -4.73
N TYR A 195 35.21 5.34 -5.54
CA TYR A 195 36.33 4.39 -5.56
C TYR A 195 37.70 5.08 -5.61
#